data_AF-A0A7C7HKW5-F1
#
_entry.id   AF-A0A7C7HKW5-F1
#
_cell.length_a   1.000
_cell.length_b   1.000
_cell.length_c   1.000
_cell.angle_alpha   90.00
_cell.angle_beta   90.00
_cell.angle_gamma   90.00
#
_symmetry.space_group_name_H-M   'P 1'
#
loop_
_entity.id
_entity.type
_entity.pdbx_description
1 polymer ?
#
loop_
_entity_poly.entity_id
_entity_poly.type
_entity_poly.pdbx_seq_one_letter_code
_entity_poly.pdbx_strand_id
1 'polypeptide(L)'
;MELLAINGGPQAVTLDQQQANMWPVIDEEVTEAVVAQLKTGKLSFSETILEFEREFADYHGSKYALAHNNGTASIHAALFALGIGPGDEIFTPATTFWGT
;
A
#
# COMPACT_ATOMS: atom_id res chain seq x y z
N MET A 1 11.66 29.61 -29.36
CA MET A 1 10.84 28.77 -28.48
C MET A 1 11.07 27.34 -28.94
N GLU A 2 11.59 26.46 -28.09
CA GLU A 2 11.86 25.07 -28.47
C GLU A 2 10.55 24.30 -28.71
N LEU A 3 10.59 23.30 -29.60
CA LEU A 3 9.43 22.45 -29.92
C LEU A 3 9.14 21.51 -28.75
N LEU A 4 7.87 21.36 -28.38
CA LEU A 4 7.42 20.36 -27.40
C LEU A 4 7.58 18.95 -27.96
N ALA A 5 7.83 17.95 -27.09
CA ALA A 5 7.96 16.54 -27.49
C ALA A 5 6.75 16.01 -28.30
N ILE A 6 5.52 16.39 -27.91
CA ILE A 6 4.29 16.03 -28.65
C ILE A 6 4.24 16.62 -30.07
N ASN A 7 5.01 17.68 -30.33
CA ASN A 7 5.12 18.35 -31.62
C ASN A 7 6.43 18.00 -32.36
N GLY A 8 7.06 16.86 -32.02
CA GLY A 8 8.29 16.39 -32.65
C GLY A 8 9.58 17.01 -32.11
N GLY A 9 9.51 17.75 -31.00
CA GLY A 9 10.68 18.15 -30.22
C GLY A 9 11.33 16.99 -29.46
N PRO A 10 12.48 17.21 -28.80
CA PRO A 10 13.14 16.18 -28.00
C PRO A 10 12.29 15.77 -26.79
N GLN A 11 12.37 14.49 -26.38
CA GLN A 11 11.70 14.00 -25.18
C GLN A 11 12.23 14.71 -23.93
N ALA A 12 11.33 15.21 -23.09
CA ALA A 12 11.70 15.84 -21.81
C ALA A 12 12.21 14.82 -20.78
N VAL A 13 11.74 13.57 -20.85
CA VAL A 13 12.19 12.46 -20.01
C VAL A 13 12.94 11.47 -20.89
N THR A 14 14.25 11.34 -20.66
CA THR A 14 15.14 10.44 -21.41
C THR A 14 15.48 9.17 -20.65
N LEU A 15 14.89 8.98 -19.46
CA LEU A 15 15.02 7.75 -18.68
C LEU A 15 14.39 6.58 -19.45
N ASP A 16 14.99 5.40 -19.30
CA ASP A 16 14.40 4.16 -19.78
C ASP A 16 13.06 3.92 -19.05
N GLN A 17 11.97 4.08 -19.79
CA GLN A 17 10.61 3.94 -19.26
C GLN A 17 10.28 2.50 -18.89
N GLN A 18 10.93 1.49 -19.48
CA GLN A 18 10.72 0.11 -19.03
C GLN A 18 11.25 -0.06 -17.62
N GLN A 19 12.48 0.39 -17.39
CA GLN A 19 13.10 0.34 -16.07
C GLN A 19 12.35 1.23 -15.06
N ALA A 20 12.01 2.47 -15.42
CA ALA A 20 11.37 3.42 -14.51
C ALA A 20 9.95 3.04 -14.10
N ASN A 21 9.24 2.29 -14.95
CA ASN A 21 7.88 1.82 -14.68
C ASN A 21 7.84 0.36 -14.17
N MET A 22 8.99 -0.24 -13.83
CA MET A 22 8.99 -1.57 -13.22
C MET A 22 8.45 -1.51 -11.80
N TRP A 23 7.24 -2.05 -11.63
CA TRP A 23 6.58 -2.25 -10.35
C TRP A 23 5.93 -3.64 -10.32
N PRO A 24 6.06 -4.44 -9.24
CA PRO A 24 6.78 -4.17 -7.99
C PRO A 24 8.30 -4.08 -8.13
N VAL A 25 8.93 -3.22 -7.33
CA VAL A 25 10.38 -3.27 -7.10
C VAL A 25 10.63 -4.48 -6.22
N ILE A 26 11.30 -5.49 -6.78
CA ILE A 26 11.72 -6.70 -6.08
C ILE A 26 13.23 -6.75 -6.17
N ASP A 27 13.89 -6.53 -5.04
CA ASP A 27 15.33 -6.64 -4.88
C ASP A 27 15.70 -7.88 -4.05
N GLU A 28 17.00 -8.02 -3.76
CA GLU A 28 17.51 -9.14 -2.97
C GLU A 28 16.96 -9.11 -1.54
N GLU A 29 16.82 -7.93 -0.94
CA GLU A 29 16.31 -7.77 0.42
C GLU A 29 14.87 -8.31 0.53
N VAL A 30 13.99 -7.92 -0.40
CA VAL A 30 12.61 -8.44 -0.45
C VAL A 30 12.60 -9.95 -0.65
N THR A 31 13.45 -10.46 -1.55
CA THR A 31 13.49 -11.89 -1.88
C THR A 31 13.98 -12.72 -0.68
N GLU A 32 15.05 -12.28 -0.01
CA GLU A 32 15.59 -12.92 1.17
C GLU A 32 14.59 -12.93 2.33
N ALA A 33 13.89 -11.83 2.57
CA ALA A 33 12.85 -11.72 3.60
C ALA A 33 11.70 -12.72 3.37
N VAL A 34 11.20 -12.81 2.14
CA VAL A 34 10.14 -13.77 1.78
C VAL A 34 10.63 -15.21 1.94
N VAL A 35 11.83 -15.53 1.45
CA VAL A 35 12.41 -16.88 1.58
C VAL A 35 12.63 -17.26 3.05
N ALA A 36 13.11 -16.33 3.88
CA ALA A 36 13.26 -16.54 5.31
C ALA A 36 11.91 -16.87 5.96
N GLN A 37 10.84 -16.13 5.63
CA GLN A 37 9.49 -16.40 6.12
C GLN A 37 8.98 -17.77 5.68
N LEU A 38 9.16 -18.14 4.41
CA LEU A 38 8.76 -19.45 3.87
C LEU A 38 9.41 -20.60 4.63
N LYS A 39 10.71 -20.47 4.98
CA LYS A 39 11.45 -21.48 5.76
C LYS A 39 10.90 -21.69 7.18
N THR A 40 10.16 -20.72 7.74
CA THR A 40 9.53 -20.88 9.06
C THR A 40 8.27 -21.76 9.04
N GLY A 41 7.65 -21.94 7.87
CA GLY A 41 6.35 -22.63 7.73
C GLY A 41 5.14 -21.86 8.29
N LYS A 42 5.33 -20.67 8.88
CA LYS A 42 4.26 -19.84 9.45
C LYS A 42 3.86 -18.77 8.43
N LEU A 43 2.85 -19.01 7.61
CA LEU A 43 2.55 -18.13 6.46
C LEU A 43 1.49 -17.06 6.71
N SER A 44 0.61 -17.25 7.70
CA SER A 44 -0.50 -16.32 7.97
C SER A 44 -0.46 -15.68 9.35
N PHE A 45 -0.01 -16.42 10.37
CA PHE A 45 0.20 -15.92 11.73
C PHE A 45 1.68 -15.99 12.03
N SER A 46 2.39 -14.90 11.76
CA SER A 46 3.85 -14.82 11.90
C SER A 46 4.25 -13.63 12.76
N GLU A 47 5.42 -13.75 13.39
CA GLU A 47 6.03 -12.66 14.17
C GLU A 47 6.28 -11.43 13.30
N THR A 48 6.60 -11.63 12.02
CA THR A 48 6.81 -10.56 11.04
C THR A 48 5.61 -9.63 10.90
N ILE A 49 4.39 -10.14 11.03
CA ILE A 49 3.19 -9.30 11.01
C ILE A 49 3.08 -8.46 12.28
N LEU A 50 3.38 -9.06 13.45
CA LEU A 50 3.35 -8.36 14.73
C LEU A 50 4.43 -7.27 14.81
N GLU A 51 5.61 -7.55 14.26
CA GLU A 51 6.69 -6.59 14.10
C GLU A 51 6.25 -5.42 13.23
N PHE A 52 5.71 -5.73 12.05
CA PHE A 52 5.19 -4.71 11.14
C PHE A 52 4.10 -3.85 11.79
N GLU A 53 3.14 -4.45 12.50
CA GLU A 53 2.09 -3.70 13.20
C GLU A 53 2.66 -2.74 14.25
N ARG A 54 3.69 -3.17 14.99
CA ARG A 54 4.36 -2.32 15.97
C ARG A 54 5.08 -1.15 15.30
N GLU A 55 5.91 -1.43 14.31
CA GLU A 55 6.65 -0.40 13.57
C GLU A 55 5.69 0.57 12.85
N PHE A 56 4.60 0.06 12.27
CA PHE A 56 3.60 0.86 11.58
C PHE A 56 2.84 1.77 12.56
N ALA A 57 2.50 1.27 13.74
CA ALA A 57 1.87 2.07 14.80
C ALA A 57 2.81 3.19 15.26
N ASP A 58 4.08 2.87 15.52
CA ASP A 58 5.10 3.84 15.91
C ASP A 58 5.32 4.90 14.84
N TYR A 59 5.39 4.50 13.56
CA TYR A 59 5.54 5.42 12.42
C TYR A 59 4.38 6.42 12.30
N HIS A 60 3.15 6.00 12.59
CA HIS A 60 1.96 6.88 12.53
C HIS A 60 1.66 7.59 13.86
N GLY A 61 2.41 7.29 14.93
CA GLY A 61 2.12 7.80 16.28
C GLY A 61 0.80 7.28 16.87
N SER A 62 0.33 6.12 16.41
CA SER A 62 -0.87 5.48 16.95
C SER A 62 -0.51 4.48 18.05
N LYS A 63 -1.43 4.24 18.98
CA LYS A 63 -1.20 3.27 20.08
C LYS A 63 -1.17 1.81 19.58
N TYR A 64 -1.89 1.54 18.48
CA TYR A 64 -2.07 0.22 17.91
C TYR A 64 -2.13 0.32 16.38
N ALA A 65 -1.82 -0.77 15.69
CA ALA A 65 -2.12 -1.01 14.29
C ALA A 65 -2.59 -2.45 14.10
N LEU A 66 -3.36 -2.70 13.04
CA LEU A 66 -3.82 -4.04 12.66
C LEU A 66 -3.63 -4.20 11.16
N ALA A 67 -2.82 -5.18 10.76
CA ALA A 67 -2.52 -5.46 9.37
C ALA A 67 -3.71 -6.17 8.69
N HIS A 68 -4.05 -5.70 7.50
CA HIS A 68 -5.03 -6.34 6.63
C HIS A 68 -4.41 -6.60 5.26
N ASN A 69 -5.07 -7.43 4.45
CA ASN A 69 -4.62 -7.77 3.11
C ASN A 69 -4.72 -6.60 2.11
N ASN A 70 -5.52 -5.57 2.39
CA ASN A 70 -5.60 -4.32 1.64
C ASN A 70 -6.39 -3.23 2.40
N GLY A 71 -6.40 -2.00 1.87
CA GLY A 71 -7.08 -0.85 2.49
C GLY A 71 -8.61 -0.95 2.55
N THR A 72 -9.25 -1.58 1.54
CA THR A 72 -10.71 -1.82 1.54
C THR A 72 -11.13 -2.70 2.71
N ALA A 73 -10.40 -3.79 2.97
CA ALA A 73 -10.63 -4.65 4.12
C ALA A 73 -10.40 -3.91 5.44
N SER A 74 -9.37 -3.06 5.52
CA SER A 74 -9.12 -2.22 6.70
C SER A 74 -10.28 -1.28 7.01
N ILE A 75 -10.80 -0.56 6.00
CA ILE A 75 -11.92 0.37 6.18
C ILE A 75 -13.19 -0.39 6.56
N HIS A 76 -13.50 -1.49 5.88
CA HIS A 76 -14.65 -2.33 6.24
C HIS A 76 -14.57 -2.85 7.69
N ALA A 77 -13.40 -3.32 8.13
CA ALA A 77 -13.20 -3.76 9.51
C ALA A 77 -13.39 -2.61 10.51
N ALA A 78 -12.90 -1.40 10.18
CA ALA A 78 -13.08 -0.22 11.02
C ALA A 78 -14.55 0.19 11.15
N LEU A 79 -15.30 0.23 10.04
CA LEU A 79 -16.74 0.55 10.05
C LEU A 79 -17.54 -0.49 10.84
N PHE A 80 -17.20 -1.78 10.68
CA PHE A 80 -17.80 -2.84 11.48
C PHE A 80 -17.51 -2.66 12.98
N ALA A 81 -16.26 -2.36 13.34
CA ALA A 81 -15.87 -2.14 14.74
C ALA A 81 -16.57 -0.92 15.37
N LEU A 82 -16.88 0.10 14.57
CA LEU A 82 -17.68 1.26 15.00
C LEU A 82 -19.17 0.97 15.12
N GLY A 83 -19.65 -0.19 14.66
CA GLY A 83 -21.05 -0.58 14.73
C GLY A 83 -21.94 0.11 13.70
N ILE A 84 -21.37 0.60 12.59
CA ILE A 84 -22.13 1.25 11.52
C ILE A 84 -23.12 0.27 10.90
N GLY A 85 -24.35 0.72 10.70
CA GLY A 85 -25.42 -0.10 10.17
C GLY A 85 -26.43 0.65 9.28
N PRO A 86 -27.53 -0.03 8.91
CA PRO A 86 -28.58 0.58 8.09
C PRO A 86 -29.17 1.83 8.75
N GLY A 87 -29.17 2.93 8.01
CA GLY A 87 -29.68 4.23 8.47
C GLY A 87 -28.59 5.19 8.95
N ASP A 88 -27.35 4.72 9.15
CA ASP A 88 -26.22 5.59 9.43
C ASP A 88 -25.69 6.25 8.14
N GLU A 89 -25.17 7.46 8.28
CA GLU A 89 -24.56 8.23 7.20
C GLU A 89 -23.07 8.46 7.50
N ILE A 90 -22.22 8.29 6.49
CA ILE A 90 -20.78 8.55 6.57
C ILE A 90 -20.44 9.66 5.58
N PHE A 91 -19.90 10.76 6.06
CA PHE A 91 -19.40 11.82 5.20
C PHE A 91 -18.01 11.49 4.66
N THR A 92 -17.85 11.63 3.36
CA THR A 92 -16.57 11.44 2.65
C THR A 92 -16.33 12.57 1.65
N PRO A 93 -15.08 12.81 1.21
CA PRO A 93 -14.82 13.76 0.14
C PRO A 93 -15.53 13.36 -1.16
N ALA A 94 -16.13 14.33 -1.85
CA ALA A 94 -16.76 14.10 -3.16
C ALA A 94 -15.77 13.66 -4.25
N THR A 95 -14.46 13.84 -4.03
CA THR A 95 -13.39 13.46 -4.97
C THR A 95 -12.32 12.67 -4.21
N THR A 96 -12.36 11.35 -4.34
CA THR A 96 -11.41 10.39 -3.76
C THR A 96 -11.37 9.11 -4.61
N PHE A 97 -10.46 8.18 -4.30
CA PHE A 97 -10.43 6.86 -4.93
C PHE A 97 -11.61 5.99 -4.48
N TRP A 98 -12.09 5.11 -5.36
CA TRP A 98 -13.16 4.17 -5.04
C TRP A 98 -12.57 2.95 -4.29
N GLY A 99 -12.47 3.07 -2.97
CA GLY A 99 -11.70 2.15 -2.12
C GLY A 99 -12.48 1.58 -0.93
N THR A 100 -13.81 1.51 -1.04
CA THR A 100 -14.90 1.44 -0.02
C THR A 100 -15.55 2.76 0.28
#